data_AF-A0A0F7VFA9-F1
#
_entry.id   AF-A0A0F7VFA9-F1
#
_cell.length_a   1.000
_cell.length_b   1.000
_cell.length_c   1.000
_cell.angle_alpha   90.00
_cell.angle_beta   90.00
_cell.angle_gamma   90.00
#
_symmetry.space_group_name_H-M   'P 1'
#
loop_
_entity.id
_entity.type
_entity.pdbx_description
1 polymer ?
#
loop_
_entity_poly.entity_id
_entity_poly.type
_entity_poly.pdbx_seq_one_letter_code
_entity_poly.pdbx_strand_id
1 'polypeptide(L)'
;MPVWIRKGIDPGTIVTLDQPVPSQWKILQKLSEYDWQLPEADYRRGERLSLAAAKLLCCDVNDSRKLAFMRIYLQVPYSGTEEDDADSRATQAMNYMPRELLAYQDLTSQNLGFTPSLLGYKISTQEESGRVPGGFAVWLVWEKVPGVRLGEKDGSNVFWAL
;
A
#
# COMPACT_ATOMS: atom_id res chain seq x y z
N MET A 1 -5.64 16.71 0.92
CA MET A 1 -5.85 15.46 1.69
C MET A 1 -4.72 15.32 2.69
N PRO A 2 -4.95 14.70 3.87
CA PRO A 2 -3.91 14.47 4.85
C PRO A 2 -2.81 13.57 4.27
N VAL A 3 -1.56 13.83 4.64
CA VAL A 3 -0.44 12.92 4.32
C VAL A 3 -0.25 11.98 5.50
N TRP A 4 -0.66 10.73 5.33
CA TRP A 4 -0.68 9.68 6.34
C TRP A 4 0.64 8.92 6.40
N ILE A 5 1.18 8.56 5.23
CA ILE A 5 2.36 7.69 5.12
C ILE A 5 3.60 8.59 4.92
N ARG A 6 4.26 8.91 6.04
CA ARG A 6 5.43 9.81 6.06
C ARG A 6 6.74 9.14 6.43
N LYS A 7 6.71 8.08 7.24
CA LYS A 7 7.90 7.40 7.76
C LYS A 7 8.15 6.12 6.98
N GLY A 8 9.42 5.74 6.86
CA GLY A 8 9.83 4.46 6.26
C GLY A 8 9.58 4.38 4.75
N ILE A 9 9.37 5.52 4.09
CA ILE A 9 9.13 5.60 2.65
C ILE A 9 10.03 6.59 1.91
N ASP A 10 11.03 7.13 2.59
CA ASP A 10 11.97 8.08 2.00
C ASP A 10 12.82 7.39 0.91
N PRO A 11 13.17 8.08 -0.19
CA PRO A 11 14.10 7.55 -1.19
C PRO A 11 15.40 7.03 -0.57
N GLY A 12 15.83 5.85 -1.01
CA GLY A 12 16.97 5.13 -0.44
C GLY A 12 16.61 4.15 0.67
N THR A 13 15.44 4.26 1.28
CA THR A 13 14.96 3.30 2.30
C THR A 13 14.87 1.89 1.70
N ILE A 14 15.38 0.90 2.42
CA ILE A 14 15.28 -0.53 2.06
C ILE A 14 14.13 -1.15 2.85
N VAL A 15 13.20 -1.76 2.12
CA VAL A 15 12.07 -2.52 2.67
C VAL A 15 12.33 -4.00 2.48
N THR A 16 12.27 -4.76 3.57
CA THR A 16 12.33 -6.23 3.55
C THR A 16 10.92 -6.81 3.60
N LEU A 17 10.62 -7.68 2.64
CA LEU A 17 9.38 -8.46 2.55
C LEU A 17 9.72 -9.92 2.82
N ASP A 18 8.83 -10.64 3.48
CA ASP A 18 9.05 -12.00 3.97
C ASP A 18 8.33 -13.07 3.16
N GLN A 19 7.36 -12.69 2.33
CA GLN A 19 6.55 -13.59 1.51
C GLN A 19 6.57 -13.17 0.02
N PRO A 20 6.33 -14.08 -0.93
CA PRO A 20 6.31 -15.54 -0.75
C PRO A 20 7.72 -16.11 -0.49
N VAL A 21 8.76 -15.34 -0.82
CA VAL A 21 10.15 -15.57 -0.44
C VAL A 21 10.75 -14.24 0.06
N PRO A 22 11.73 -14.27 0.96
CA PRO A 22 12.39 -13.05 1.41
C PRO A 22 12.95 -12.23 0.25
N SER A 23 12.63 -10.94 0.21
CA SER A 23 13.12 -10.01 -0.80
C SER A 23 13.36 -8.62 -0.22
N GLN A 24 14.25 -7.86 -0.84
CA GLN A 24 14.60 -6.51 -0.40
C GLN A 24 14.49 -5.51 -1.54
N TRP A 25 13.81 -4.40 -1.27
CA TRP A 25 13.46 -3.39 -2.26
C TRP A 25 13.87 -2.02 -1.78
N LYS A 26 14.68 -1.32 -2.57
CA LYS A 26 15.07 0.06 -2.29
C LYS A 26 14.07 1.02 -2.91
N ILE A 27 13.48 1.88 -2.09
CA ILE A 27 12.54 2.90 -2.54
C ILE A 27 13.30 3.96 -3.35
N LEU A 28 12.76 4.31 -4.51
CA LEU A 28 13.31 5.35 -5.38
C LEU A 28 12.46 6.62 -5.32
N GLN A 29 11.14 6.48 -5.31
CA GLN A 29 10.23 7.63 -5.38
C GLN A 29 8.83 7.27 -4.86
N LYS A 30 8.18 8.22 -4.17
CA LYS A 30 6.73 8.18 -3.92
C LYS A 30 5.97 8.72 -5.12
N LEU A 31 5.10 7.90 -5.71
CA LEU A 31 4.37 8.25 -6.93
C LEU A 31 3.01 8.88 -6.64
N SER A 32 2.30 8.37 -5.62
CA SER A 32 0.96 8.84 -5.27
C SER A 32 0.57 8.37 -3.88
N GLU A 33 -0.33 9.08 -3.22
CA GLU A 33 -1.01 8.66 -2.00
C GLU A 33 -2.49 9.02 -2.09
N TYR A 34 -3.34 8.14 -1.57
CA TYR A 34 -4.75 8.41 -1.35
C TYR A 34 -5.18 7.82 -0.02
N ASP A 35 -6.31 8.30 0.49
CA ASP A 35 -6.91 7.80 1.70
C ASP A 35 -8.42 7.61 1.54
N TRP A 36 -8.95 6.71 2.34
CA TRP A 36 -10.36 6.49 2.56
C TRP A 36 -10.58 6.47 4.07
N GLN A 37 -10.92 7.63 4.61
CA GLN A 37 -11.19 7.78 6.03
C GLN A 37 -12.70 7.79 6.24
N LEU A 38 -13.19 6.86 7.06
CA LEU A 38 -14.62 6.84 7.41
C LEU A 38 -14.96 8.01 8.33
N PRO A 39 -16.13 8.64 8.16
CA PRO A 39 -16.67 9.52 9.19
C PRO A 39 -17.19 8.69 10.38
N GLU A 40 -17.29 9.32 11.55
CA GLU A 40 -17.77 8.66 12.77
C GLU A 40 -19.17 8.01 12.60
N ALA A 41 -20.06 8.64 11.83
CA ALA A 41 -21.39 8.10 11.57
C ALA A 41 -21.36 6.71 10.92
N ASP A 42 -20.43 6.48 10.00
CA ASP A 42 -20.27 5.21 9.29
C ASP A 42 -19.63 4.18 10.21
N TYR A 43 -18.67 4.63 11.04
CA TYR A 43 -18.09 3.81 12.10
C TYR A 43 -19.15 3.29 13.09
N ARG A 44 -20.05 4.17 13.54
CA ARG A 44 -21.14 3.79 14.45
C ARG A 44 -22.15 2.82 13.81
N ARG A 45 -22.27 2.81 12.47
CA ARG A 45 -23.07 1.83 11.72
C ARG A 45 -22.37 0.48 11.52
N GLY A 46 -21.13 0.33 11.98
CA GLY A 46 -20.37 -0.91 11.92
C GLY A 46 -19.37 -1.01 10.78
N GLU A 47 -19.23 0.03 9.94
CA GLU A 47 -18.11 0.12 9.00
C GLU A 47 -16.81 0.35 9.79
N ARG A 48 -15.73 -0.33 9.44
CA ARG A 48 -14.48 -0.27 10.23
C ARG A 48 -13.25 0.13 9.42
N LEU A 49 -13.35 0.12 8.10
CA LEU A 49 -12.18 0.25 7.23
C LEU A 49 -11.88 1.72 6.91
N SER A 50 -11.03 2.32 7.74
CA SER A 50 -10.31 3.56 7.43
C SER A 50 -8.87 3.23 7.04
N LEU A 51 -8.43 3.65 5.86
CA LEU A 51 -7.08 3.34 5.37
C LEU A 51 -6.46 4.47 4.55
N ALA A 52 -5.13 4.47 4.50
CA ALA A 52 -4.35 5.19 3.51
C ALA A 52 -3.54 4.21 2.67
N ALA A 53 -3.29 4.59 1.41
CA ALA A 53 -2.46 3.81 0.52
C ALA A 53 -1.51 4.69 -0.29
N ALA A 54 -0.23 4.32 -0.29
CA ALA A 54 0.81 4.98 -1.07
C ALA A 54 1.37 4.02 -2.12
N LYS A 55 1.53 4.51 -3.36
CA LYS A 55 2.24 3.81 -4.44
C LYS A 55 3.65 4.40 -4.57
N LEU A 56 4.64 3.53 -4.62
CA LEU A 56 6.06 3.87 -4.72
C LEU A 56 6.68 3.18 -5.94
N LEU A 57 7.73 3.79 -6.47
CA LEU A 57 8.70 3.17 -7.38
C LEU A 57 9.86 2.65 -6.54
N CYS A 58 10.29 1.42 -6.78
CA CYS A 58 11.44 0.80 -6.13
C CYS A 58 12.29 0.01 -7.14
N CYS A 59 13.49 -0.39 -6.71
CA CYS A 59 14.31 -1.37 -7.41
C CYS A 59 14.73 -2.50 -6.47
N ASP A 60 15.04 -3.65 -7.04
CA ASP A 60 15.69 -4.75 -6.32
C ASP A 60 17.05 -4.24 -5.77
N VAL A 61 17.39 -4.62 -4.54
CA VAL A 61 18.67 -4.24 -3.93
C VAL A 61 19.84 -4.91 -4.64
N ASN A 62 19.63 -6.11 -5.19
CA ASN A 62 20.67 -6.90 -5.87
C ASN A 62 20.79 -6.58 -7.37
N ASP A 63 19.73 -6.04 -7.99
CA ASP A 63 19.77 -5.54 -9.38
C ASP A 63 18.97 -4.24 -9.51
N SER A 64 19.67 -3.11 -9.54
CA SER A 64 19.05 -1.78 -9.65
C SER A 64 18.31 -1.55 -10.97
N ARG A 65 18.53 -2.39 -11.99
CA ARG A 65 17.79 -2.33 -13.26
C ARG A 65 16.41 -2.98 -13.14
N LYS A 66 16.22 -3.86 -12.16
CA LYS A 66 14.94 -4.52 -11.89
C LYS A 66 14.03 -3.56 -11.11
N LEU A 67 13.32 -2.72 -11.86
CA LEU A 67 12.33 -1.80 -11.32
C LEU A 67 11.02 -2.53 -10.98
N ALA A 68 10.39 -2.09 -9.91
CA ALA A 68 9.10 -2.59 -9.45
C ALA A 68 8.24 -1.47 -8.89
N PHE A 69 6.95 -1.74 -8.76
CA PHE A 69 6.05 -0.90 -7.97
C PHE A 69 5.86 -1.51 -6.60
N MET A 70 5.75 -0.65 -5.59
CA MET A 70 5.38 -1.03 -4.24
C MET A 70 4.10 -0.31 -3.86
N ARG A 71 3.24 -0.97 -3.08
CA ARG A 71 2.13 -0.33 -2.38
C ARG A 71 2.17 -0.68 -0.91
N ILE A 72 1.78 0.32 -0.13
CA ILE A 72 1.56 0.21 1.30
C ILE A 72 0.09 0.49 1.53
N TYR A 73 -0.59 -0.39 2.24
CA TYR A 73 -1.90 -0.16 2.83
C TYR A 73 -1.70 -0.03 4.33
N LEU A 74 -2.03 1.13 4.87
CA LEU A 74 -1.88 1.43 6.29
C LEU A 74 -3.26 1.76 6.87
N GLN A 75 -3.62 1.13 7.98
CA GLN A 75 -4.82 1.53 8.70
C GLN A 75 -4.64 2.95 9.27
N VAL A 76 -5.65 3.79 9.09
CA VAL A 76 -5.70 5.13 9.70
C VAL A 76 -6.91 5.21 10.61
N PRO A 77 -6.91 6.08 11.64
CA PRO A 77 -8.09 6.28 12.46
C PRO A 77 -9.26 6.81 11.62
N TYR A 78 -10.50 6.55 12.04
CA TYR A 78 -11.64 7.23 11.43
C TYR A 78 -11.63 8.72 11.77
N SER A 79 -12.32 9.52 10.97
CA SER A 79 -12.25 10.97 11.03
C SER A 79 -12.73 11.51 12.38
N GLY A 80 -11.94 12.39 13.00
CA GLY A 80 -12.21 12.99 14.29
C GLY A 80 -11.50 12.32 15.48
N THR A 81 -10.73 11.25 15.24
CA THR A 81 -9.97 10.51 16.29
C THR A 81 -8.47 10.47 16.04
N GLU A 82 -7.97 11.28 15.11
CA GLU A 82 -6.56 11.36 14.76
C GLU A 82 -5.68 11.73 15.96
N GLU A 83 -6.18 12.67 16.76
CA GLU A 83 -5.48 13.29 17.89
C GLU A 83 -5.83 12.64 19.24
N ASP A 84 -6.65 11.58 19.25
CA ASP A 84 -6.97 10.82 20.47
C ASP A 84 -5.70 10.20 21.07
N ASP A 85 -5.76 9.70 22.31
CA ASP A 85 -4.64 8.95 22.86
C ASP A 85 -4.42 7.62 22.10
N ALA A 86 -3.23 7.03 22.28
CA ALA A 86 -2.84 5.83 21.56
C ALA A 86 -3.75 4.64 21.86
N ASP A 87 -4.23 4.50 23.10
CA ASP A 87 -5.09 3.40 23.52
C ASP A 87 -6.48 3.52 22.87
N SER A 88 -7.04 4.72 22.85
CA SER A 88 -8.29 5.04 22.15
C SER A 88 -8.21 4.70 20.66
N ARG A 89 -7.13 5.10 19.97
CA ARG A 89 -6.93 4.72 18.56
C ARG A 89 -6.71 3.22 18.38
N ALA A 90 -6.02 2.55 19.31
CA ALA A 90 -5.76 1.11 19.24
C ALA A 90 -7.05 0.28 19.23
N THR A 91 -8.12 0.77 19.87
CA THR A 91 -9.45 0.10 19.83
C THR A 91 -10.03 -0.02 18.42
N GLN A 92 -9.54 0.77 17.47
CA GLN A 92 -9.98 0.74 16.08
C GLN A 92 -9.24 -0.31 15.24
N ALA A 93 -8.16 -0.89 15.76
CA ALA A 93 -7.32 -1.85 15.05
C ALA A 93 -8.13 -3.02 14.47
N MET A 94 -7.83 -3.37 13.22
CA MET A 94 -8.41 -4.54 12.57
C MET A 94 -7.38 -5.26 11.70
N ASN A 95 -7.64 -6.55 11.45
CA ASN A 95 -6.95 -7.30 10.44
C ASN A 95 -7.59 -7.03 9.07
N TYR A 96 -6.76 -6.80 8.05
CA TYR A 96 -7.24 -6.57 6.70
C TYR A 96 -6.24 -7.09 5.68
N MET A 97 -6.72 -7.81 4.67
CA MET A 97 -5.97 -8.15 3.47
C MET A 97 -6.56 -7.38 2.29
N PRO A 98 -5.78 -6.49 1.64
CA PRO A 98 -6.24 -5.78 0.46
C PRO A 98 -6.61 -6.75 -0.66
N ARG A 99 -7.75 -6.48 -1.33
CA ARG A 99 -8.17 -7.26 -2.51
C ARG A 99 -7.11 -7.27 -3.62
N GLU A 100 -6.33 -6.20 -3.73
CA GLU A 100 -5.21 -6.13 -4.68
C GLU A 100 -4.13 -7.18 -4.37
N LEU A 101 -3.80 -7.40 -3.09
CA LEU A 101 -2.84 -8.44 -2.72
C LEU A 101 -3.37 -9.83 -3.08
N LEU A 102 -4.64 -10.11 -2.75
CA LEU A 102 -5.29 -11.39 -3.09
C LEU A 102 -5.27 -11.62 -4.61
N ALA A 103 -5.64 -10.60 -5.40
CA ALA A 103 -5.61 -10.68 -6.85
C ALA A 103 -4.20 -10.95 -7.39
N TYR A 104 -3.17 -10.29 -6.85
CA TYR A 104 -1.79 -10.53 -7.27
C TYR A 104 -1.31 -11.94 -6.89
N GLN A 105 -1.68 -12.47 -5.72
CA GLN A 105 -1.38 -13.84 -5.34
C GLN A 105 -2.00 -14.84 -6.33
N ASP A 106 -3.30 -14.69 -6.62
CA ASP A 106 -4.05 -15.57 -7.51
C ASP A 106 -3.50 -15.53 -8.94
N LEU A 107 -3.32 -14.32 -9.50
CA LEU A 107 -2.85 -14.14 -10.89
C LEU A 107 -1.42 -14.62 -11.09
N THR A 108 -0.55 -14.40 -10.10
CA THR A 108 0.84 -14.87 -10.17
C THR A 108 0.91 -16.38 -10.11
N SER A 109 0.08 -17.02 -9.26
CA SER A 109 0.03 -18.49 -9.15
C SER A 109 -0.40 -19.18 -10.44
N GLN A 110 -1.25 -18.52 -11.23
CA GLN A 110 -1.73 -19.03 -12.51
C GLN A 110 -0.73 -18.83 -13.66
N ASN A 111 0.32 -18.01 -13.45
CA ASN A 111 1.38 -17.74 -14.43
C ASN A 111 0.86 -17.39 -15.83
N LEU A 112 -0.10 -16.47 -15.90
CA LEU A 112 -0.83 -16.16 -17.13
C LEU A 112 0.00 -15.41 -18.19
N GLY A 113 1.16 -14.85 -17.84
CA GLY A 113 2.07 -14.18 -18.77
C GLY A 113 1.64 -12.79 -19.27
N PHE A 114 0.40 -12.36 -18.99
CA PHE A 114 -0.13 -11.04 -19.37
C PHE A 114 -0.53 -10.17 -18.17
N THR A 115 -0.25 -10.62 -16.95
CA THR A 115 -0.44 -9.86 -15.72
C THR A 115 0.90 -9.65 -15.02
N PRO A 116 1.18 -8.46 -14.44
CA PRO A 116 2.39 -8.26 -13.66
C PRO A 116 2.47 -9.25 -12.50
N SER A 117 3.65 -9.82 -12.27
CA SER A 117 3.84 -10.79 -11.18
C SER A 117 3.99 -10.13 -9.82
N LEU A 118 3.46 -10.77 -8.78
CA LEU A 118 3.76 -10.46 -7.39
C LEU A 118 5.21 -10.86 -7.09
N LEU A 119 6.00 -9.92 -6.60
CA LEU A 119 7.42 -10.13 -6.33
C LEU A 119 7.70 -10.29 -4.83
N GLY A 120 6.86 -9.70 -3.99
CA GLY A 120 6.92 -9.89 -2.55
C GLY A 120 5.80 -9.16 -1.83
N TYR A 121 5.51 -9.57 -0.60
CA TYR A 121 4.60 -8.88 0.29
C TYR A 121 4.96 -9.14 1.75
N LYS A 122 4.43 -8.29 2.63
CA LYS A 122 4.51 -8.41 4.08
C LYS A 122 3.20 -7.95 4.68
N ILE A 123 2.65 -8.75 5.59
CA ILE A 123 1.48 -8.39 6.39
C ILE A 123 1.99 -8.18 7.81
N SER A 124 1.69 -7.02 8.38
CA SER A 124 2.15 -6.66 9.72
C SER A 124 1.12 -5.82 10.45
N THR A 125 1.32 -5.64 11.74
CA THR A 125 0.59 -4.69 12.57
C THR A 125 1.45 -3.48 12.86
N GLN A 126 0.79 -2.34 13.09
CA GLN A 126 1.45 -1.10 13.47
C GLN A 126 1.94 -1.18 14.92
N GLU A 127 3.14 -0.63 15.15
CA GLU A 127 3.72 -0.43 16.48
C GLU A 127 2.91 0.58 17.33
N GLU A 128 3.26 0.71 18.61
CA GLU A 128 2.60 1.63 19.56
C GLU A 128 2.63 3.10 19.10
N SER A 129 3.64 3.49 18.34
CA SER A 129 3.76 4.85 17.76
C SER A 129 2.96 5.04 16.46
N GLY A 130 2.30 3.98 15.98
CA GLY A 130 1.53 3.95 14.76
C GLY A 130 0.29 4.84 14.81
N ARG A 131 -0.32 5.07 13.63
CA ARG A 131 -1.56 5.85 13.52
C ARG A 131 -2.72 5.13 14.19
N VAL A 132 -2.78 3.82 14.02
CA VAL A 132 -3.68 2.93 14.74
C VAL A 132 -2.81 1.83 15.34
N PRO A 133 -2.35 1.95 16.59
CA PRO A 133 -1.55 0.91 17.23
C PRO A 133 -2.24 -0.46 17.14
N GLY A 134 -1.51 -1.49 16.73
CA GLY A 134 -2.07 -2.82 16.46
C GLY A 134 -2.88 -2.95 15.16
N GLY A 135 -3.21 -1.84 14.49
CA GLY A 135 -3.90 -1.85 13.20
C GLY A 135 -3.02 -2.39 12.07
N PHE A 136 -3.62 -2.74 10.93
CA PHE A 136 -2.86 -3.38 9.85
C PHE A 136 -1.86 -2.42 9.17
N ALA A 137 -0.78 -3.01 8.66
CA ALA A 137 0.17 -2.43 7.73
C ALA A 137 0.58 -3.51 6.72
N VAL A 138 0.11 -3.40 5.48
CA VAL A 138 0.34 -4.39 4.41
C VAL A 138 1.20 -3.76 3.32
N TRP A 139 2.30 -4.42 3.00
CA TRP A 139 3.23 -4.02 1.95
C TRP A 139 3.17 -5.07 0.85
N LEU A 140 3.16 -4.64 -0.41
CA LEU A 140 3.28 -5.54 -1.55
C LEU A 140 4.11 -4.88 -2.65
N VAL A 141 4.87 -5.69 -3.37
CA VAL A 141 5.70 -5.30 -4.51
C VAL A 141 5.33 -6.18 -5.69
N TRP A 142 5.11 -5.55 -6.84
CA TRP A 142 4.82 -6.23 -8.08
C TRP A 142 5.63 -5.65 -9.23
N GLU A 143 5.71 -6.42 -10.30
CA GLU A 143 6.49 -6.11 -11.48
C GLU A 143 6.06 -4.78 -12.13
N LYS A 144 7.07 -3.96 -12.49
CA LYS A 144 6.86 -2.83 -13.38
C LYS A 144 7.02 -3.29 -14.83
N VAL A 145 5.91 -3.51 -15.51
CA VAL A 145 5.91 -3.85 -16.94
C VAL A 145 6.27 -2.63 -17.82
N PRO A 146 6.97 -2.83 -18.96
CA PRO A 146 7.13 -1.79 -19.97
C PRO A 146 5.78 -1.34 -20.51
N GLY A 147 5.63 -0.04 -20.77
CA GLY A 147 4.42 0.52 -21.37
C GLY A 147 4.08 1.92 -20.86
N VAL A 148 3.05 2.49 -21.47
CA VAL A 148 2.50 3.80 -21.11
C VAL A 148 1.09 3.58 -20.57
N ARG A 149 0.77 4.26 -19.46
CA ARG A 149 -0.59 4.23 -18.92
C ARG A 149 -1.52 4.89 -19.93
N LEU A 150 -2.57 4.19 -20.33
CA LEU A 150 -3.52 4.65 -21.35
C LEU A 150 -4.37 5.84 -20.88
N GLY A 151 -4.58 5.98 -19.57
CA GLY A 151 -5.14 7.21 -19.02
C GLY A 151 -5.14 7.28 -17.50
N GLU A 152 -5.50 8.45 -17.00
CA GLU A 152 -5.70 8.71 -15.56
C GLU A 152 -7.19 8.79 -15.20
N LYS A 153 -7.47 8.85 -13.90
CA LYS A 153 -8.85 8.89 -13.36
C LYS A 153 -9.62 10.14 -13.81
N ASP A 154 -8.92 11.19 -14.24
CA ASP A 154 -9.44 12.46 -14.76
C ASP A 154 -9.47 12.56 -16.29
N GLY A 155 -9.09 11.49 -17.01
CA GLY A 155 -9.25 11.41 -18.45
C GLY A 155 -8.12 12.04 -19.29
N SER A 156 -6.96 12.36 -18.70
CA SER A 156 -5.75 12.52 -19.53
C SER A 156 -5.45 11.17 -20.19
N ASN A 157 -5.83 11.05 -21.46
CA ASN A 157 -5.96 9.76 -22.14
C ASN A 157 -4.98 9.71 -23.31
N VAL A 158 -3.80 9.16 -23.06
CA VAL A 158 -2.92 8.69 -24.15
C VAL A 158 -3.72 7.79 -25.10
N PHE A 159 -4.71 7.05 -24.59
CA PHE A 159 -5.63 6.24 -25.36
C PHE A 159 -6.27 6.95 -26.57
N TRP A 160 -6.74 8.20 -26.42
CA TRP A 160 -7.39 8.92 -27.53
C TRP A 160 -6.40 9.55 -28.51
N ALA A 161 -5.10 9.53 -28.18
CA ALA A 161 -4.03 10.08 -29.00
C ALA A 161 -3.20 8.99 -29.73
N LEU A 162 -3.56 7.71 -29.58
CA LEU A 162 -3.00 6.56 -30.29
C LEU A 162 -3.75 6.33 -31.61
#